data_AF-A0A6L9ZUD2-F1
#
_entry.id   AF-A0A6L9ZUD2-F1
#
_cell.length_a   1.000
_cell.length_b   1.000
_cell.length_c   1.000
_cell.angle_alpha   90.00
_cell.angle_beta   90.00
_cell.angle_gamma   90.00
#
_symmetry.space_group_name_H-M   'P 1'
#
loop_
_entity.id
_entity.type
_entity.pdbx_description
1 polymer ?
#
loop_
_entity_poly.entity_id
_entity_poly.type
_entity_poly.pdbx_seq_one_letter_code
_entity_poly.pdbx_strand_id
1 'polypeptide(L)'
;MNYSETNHELSQEFSTQEPKYGERNILEGELITFPNPRVGRRYEINITLPEFTCKCPFSGYPDFASIDVKYVPNERVVELKALKLYINSYRDRYISHEESANQILDDFVAACDPLEVKIKANFSPRGNVHTTIEVEHYK
;
A
#
# COMPACT_ATOMS: atom_id res chain seq x y z
N MET A 1 33.46 42.65 21.33
CA MET A 1 31.98 42.62 21.35
C MET A 1 31.58 41.21 20.95
N ASN A 2 31.11 40.44 21.93
CA ASN A 2 30.73 39.04 21.77
C ASN A 2 29.34 38.96 21.16
N TYR A 3 29.21 38.25 20.04
CA TYR A 3 27.94 37.66 19.60
C TYR A 3 28.21 36.21 19.20
N SER A 4 28.67 35.45 20.19
CA SER A 4 28.46 34.01 20.32
C SER A 4 27.28 33.85 21.27
N GLU A 5 26.34 32.96 20.95
CA GLU A 5 25.15 32.53 21.74
C GLU A 5 23.80 32.93 21.13
N THR A 6 23.40 32.26 20.04
CA THR A 6 21.98 31.90 19.82
C THR A 6 21.82 30.78 18.80
N ASN A 7 22.63 29.71 18.91
CA ASN A 7 22.48 28.49 18.11
C ASN A 7 22.23 27.29 19.04
N HIS A 8 21.16 27.32 19.86
CA HIS A 8 20.80 26.12 20.65
C HIS A 8 19.36 26.05 21.18
N GLU A 9 18.32 26.54 20.47
CA GLU A 9 16.93 26.39 20.96
C GLU A 9 15.87 26.10 19.86
N LEU A 10 16.23 25.33 18.83
CA LEU A 10 15.25 24.84 17.83
C LEU A 10 15.29 23.31 17.69
N SER A 11 15.61 22.61 18.77
CA SER A 11 15.45 21.15 18.86
C SER A 11 14.05 20.80 19.35
N GLN A 12 13.16 20.54 18.39
CA GLN A 12 12.21 19.44 18.39
C GLN A 12 11.26 19.32 19.60
N GLU A 13 10.18 20.10 19.59
CA GLU A 13 8.90 19.63 20.15
C GLU A 13 8.29 18.61 19.19
N PHE A 14 8.75 17.35 19.24
CA PHE A 14 7.98 16.25 18.66
C PHE A 14 6.75 16.03 19.54
N SER A 15 5.57 16.36 19.00
CA SER A 15 4.27 16.07 19.62
C SER A 15 4.20 14.63 20.11
N THR A 16 4.14 14.43 21.43
CA THR A 16 3.97 13.14 22.12
C THR A 16 2.50 12.70 22.15
N GLN A 17 1.70 13.05 21.14
CA GLN A 17 0.29 12.64 21.10
C GLN A 17 0.20 11.17 20.67
N GLU A 18 -0.60 10.39 21.40
CA GLU A 18 -0.92 9.01 21.02
C GLU A 18 -1.44 8.96 19.57
N PRO A 19 -1.01 7.97 18.77
CA PRO A 19 -1.47 7.82 17.40
C PRO A 19 -2.99 7.66 17.36
N LYS A 20 -3.64 8.28 16.37
CA LYS A 20 -5.08 8.18 16.17
C LYS A 20 -5.49 6.73 15.89
N TYR A 21 -6.76 6.40 16.10
CA TYR A 21 -7.25 5.02 15.91
C TYR A 21 -6.94 4.45 14.52
N GLY A 22 -6.99 5.27 13.47
CA GLY A 22 -6.67 4.86 12.10
C GLY A 22 -5.19 4.58 11.89
N GLU A 23 -4.32 5.40 12.49
CA GLU A 23 -2.86 5.23 12.42
C GLU A 23 -2.44 3.93 13.12
N ARG A 24 -3.02 3.64 14.29
CA ARG A 24 -2.81 2.36 15.00
C ARG A 24 -3.21 1.16 14.14
N ASN A 25 -4.41 1.20 13.56
CA ASN A 25 -4.91 0.12 12.71
C ASN A 25 -4.06 -0.10 11.44
N ILE A 26 -3.40 0.94 10.92
CA ILE A 26 -2.50 0.81 9.76
C ILE A 26 -1.19 0.16 10.20
N LEU A 27 -0.64 0.60 11.33
CA LEU A 27 0.63 0.07 11.87
C LEU A 27 0.52 -1.42 12.26
N GLU A 28 -0.61 -1.82 12.82
CA GLU A 28 -0.89 -3.20 13.25
C GLU A 28 -1.57 -4.04 12.15
N GLY A 29 -1.88 -3.43 11.02
CA GLY A 29 -2.70 -4.04 9.97
C GLY A 29 -1.91 -5.05 9.14
N GLU A 30 -2.40 -6.28 9.10
CA GLU A 30 -1.90 -7.35 8.24
C GLU A 30 -2.99 -7.82 7.26
N LEU A 31 -2.59 -8.47 6.17
CA LEU A 31 -3.55 -9.09 5.26
C LEU A 31 -4.22 -10.29 5.93
N ILE A 32 -5.54 -10.22 6.05
CA ILE A 32 -6.38 -11.28 6.62
C ILE A 32 -7.26 -11.85 5.52
N THR A 33 -7.54 -13.14 5.61
CA THR A 33 -8.42 -13.86 4.69
C THR A 33 -9.49 -14.64 5.42
N PHE A 34 -10.52 -15.05 4.67
CA PHE A 34 -11.57 -15.94 5.13
C PHE A 34 -11.86 -17.03 4.09
N PRO A 35 -12.51 -18.15 4.45
CA PRO A 35 -12.77 -19.24 3.52
C PRO A 35 -13.59 -18.81 2.31
N ASN A 36 -13.20 -19.27 1.13
CA ASN A 36 -13.97 -19.08 -0.10
C ASN A 36 -15.35 -19.78 0.07
N PRO A 37 -16.47 -19.04 -0.03
CA PRO A 37 -17.81 -19.61 0.16
C PRO A 37 -18.24 -20.56 -0.98
N ARG A 38 -17.54 -20.56 -2.11
CA ARG A 38 -17.85 -21.32 -3.33
C ARG A 38 -16.59 -21.95 -3.92
N VAL A 39 -15.85 -22.72 -3.11
CA VAL A 39 -14.70 -23.52 -3.57
C VAL A 39 -15.10 -24.37 -4.80
N GLY A 40 -14.22 -24.41 -5.80
CA GLY A 40 -14.43 -25.14 -7.06
C GLY A 40 -15.26 -24.40 -8.11
N ARG A 41 -15.99 -23.33 -7.74
CA ARG A 41 -16.58 -22.42 -8.74
C ARG A 41 -15.60 -21.30 -9.04
N ARG A 42 -15.26 -21.15 -10.31
CA ARG A 42 -14.46 -20.03 -10.77
C ARG A 42 -15.30 -18.75 -10.82
N TYR A 43 -14.87 -17.72 -10.13
CA TYR A 43 -15.46 -16.37 -10.18
C TYR A 43 -14.37 -15.32 -9.96
N GLU A 44 -14.63 -14.10 -10.41
CA GLU A 44 -13.68 -13.01 -10.38
C GLU A 44 -14.10 -11.97 -9.36
N ILE A 45 -13.14 -11.46 -8.59
CA ILE A 45 -13.30 -10.35 -7.66
C ILE A 45 -12.47 -9.19 -8.20
N ASN A 46 -13.10 -8.02 -8.35
CA ASN A 46 -12.48 -6.78 -8.77
C ASN A 46 -12.60 -5.76 -7.63
N ILE A 47 -11.48 -5.20 -7.19
CA ILE A 47 -11.38 -4.25 -6.08
C ILE A 47 -10.57 -3.05 -6.57
N THR A 48 -11.07 -1.84 -6.31
CA THR A 48 -10.35 -0.59 -6.58
C THR A 48 -10.05 0.12 -5.26
N LEU A 49 -8.79 0.49 -5.06
CA LEU A 49 -8.26 1.17 -3.88
C LEU A 49 -7.67 2.51 -4.34
N PRO A 50 -8.49 3.58 -4.41
CA PRO A 50 -8.12 4.84 -5.06
C PRO A 50 -7.20 5.74 -4.21
N GLU A 51 -6.89 5.33 -2.96
CA GLU A 51 -6.19 6.16 -1.97
C GLU A 51 -4.75 5.67 -1.68
N PHE A 52 -4.13 4.93 -2.61
CA PHE A 52 -2.72 4.55 -2.43
C PHE A 52 -1.82 5.77 -2.52
N THR A 53 -0.86 5.84 -1.62
CA THR A 53 0.23 6.82 -1.66
C THR A 53 1.48 6.24 -1.02
N CYS A 54 2.65 6.70 -1.47
CA CYS A 54 3.95 6.36 -0.91
C CYS A 54 4.92 7.53 -1.09
N LYS A 55 6.16 7.40 -0.61
CA LYS A 55 7.22 8.39 -0.83
C LYS A 55 8.22 7.91 -1.86
N CYS A 56 8.55 8.79 -2.79
CA CYS A 56 9.62 8.54 -3.75
C CYS A 56 10.97 8.35 -3.03
N PRO A 57 11.73 7.28 -3.30
CA PRO A 57 12.97 6.98 -2.58
C PRO A 57 14.08 8.01 -2.82
N PHE A 58 14.04 8.74 -3.94
CA PHE A 58 15.06 9.73 -4.29
C PHE A 58 14.75 11.13 -3.76
N SER A 59 13.50 11.60 -3.92
CA SER A 59 13.14 12.98 -3.59
C SER A 59 12.31 13.13 -2.31
N GLY A 60 11.75 12.04 -1.78
CA GLY A 60 10.82 12.05 -0.66
C GLY A 60 9.46 12.68 -0.94
N TYR A 61 9.17 13.06 -2.20
CA TYR A 61 7.85 13.58 -2.56
C TYR A 61 6.79 12.47 -2.50
N PRO A 62 5.55 12.82 -2.11
CA PRO A 62 4.47 11.86 -2.15
C PRO A 62 4.10 11.55 -3.60
N ASP A 63 3.97 10.26 -3.90
CA ASP A 63 3.38 9.76 -5.13
C ASP A 63 2.00 9.16 -4.78
N PHE A 64 1.05 9.24 -5.71
CA PHE A 64 -0.34 8.79 -5.53
C PHE A 64 -0.73 7.85 -6.65
N ALA A 65 -1.54 6.82 -6.36
CA ALA A 65 -2.06 5.90 -7.36
C ALA A 65 -3.44 5.37 -7.00
N SER A 66 -4.15 4.86 -8.01
CA SER A 66 -5.23 3.88 -7.79
C SER A 66 -4.63 2.49 -7.95
N ILE A 67 -4.87 1.61 -6.97
CA ILE A 67 -4.52 0.20 -7.07
C ILE A 67 -5.78 -0.60 -7.42
N ASP A 68 -5.76 -1.26 -8.57
CA ASP A 68 -6.79 -2.20 -8.97
C ASP A 68 -6.29 -3.64 -8.73
N VAL A 69 -7.04 -4.39 -7.92
CA VAL A 69 -6.81 -5.80 -7.62
C VAL A 69 -7.90 -6.62 -8.31
N LYS A 70 -7.48 -7.46 -9.23
CA LYS A 70 -8.35 -8.36 -9.97
C LYS A 70 -7.90 -9.80 -9.74
N TYR A 71 -8.71 -10.63 -9.12
CA TYR A 71 -8.28 -11.99 -8.79
C TYR A 71 -9.39 -13.05 -8.82
N VAL A 72 -8.96 -14.29 -9.00
CA VAL A 72 -9.79 -15.49 -8.89
C VAL A 72 -9.35 -16.24 -7.62
N PRO A 73 -10.20 -16.29 -6.56
CA PRO A 73 -9.83 -16.97 -5.33
C PRO A 73 -9.71 -18.48 -5.50
N ASN A 74 -8.78 -19.08 -4.76
CA ASN A 74 -8.71 -20.53 -4.55
C ASN A 74 -9.53 -20.91 -3.31
N GLU A 75 -8.89 -21.25 -2.19
CA GLU A 75 -9.55 -21.63 -0.94
C GLU A 75 -9.90 -20.45 -0.04
N ARG A 76 -9.29 -19.28 -0.30
CA ARG A 76 -9.37 -18.09 0.57
C ARG A 76 -9.76 -16.85 -0.22
N VAL A 77 -10.44 -15.93 0.45
CA VAL A 77 -10.85 -14.61 -0.05
C VAL A 77 -10.26 -13.54 0.89
N VAL A 78 -9.73 -12.47 0.31
CA VAL A 78 -9.17 -11.35 1.09
C VAL A 78 -10.27 -10.58 1.84
N GLU A 79 -10.01 -10.21 3.09
CA GLU A 79 -10.88 -9.31 3.85
C GLU A 79 -10.62 -7.85 3.46
N LEU A 80 -11.69 -7.11 3.14
CA LEU A 80 -11.57 -5.79 2.50
C LEU A 80 -11.01 -4.70 3.43
N LYS A 81 -11.33 -4.74 4.73
CA LYS A 81 -10.76 -3.78 5.69
C LYS A 81 -9.25 -4.01 5.87
N ALA A 82 -8.82 -5.26 5.98
CA ALA A 82 -7.42 -5.65 6.06
C ALA A 82 -6.64 -5.21 4.82
N LEU A 83 -7.16 -5.50 3.61
CA LEU A 83 -6.55 -5.06 2.35
C LEU A 83 -6.41 -3.53 2.28
N LYS A 84 -7.44 -2.79 2.68
CA LYS A 84 -7.38 -1.32 2.75
C LYS A 84 -6.31 -0.83 3.72
N LEU A 85 -6.21 -1.41 4.91
CA LEU A 85 -5.21 -1.00 5.90
C LEU A 85 -3.78 -1.33 5.44
N TYR A 86 -3.59 -2.50 4.82
CA TYR A 86 -2.33 -2.88 4.19
C TYR A 86 -1.91 -1.88 3.10
N ILE A 87 -2.80 -1.51 2.19
CA ILE A 87 -2.51 -0.48 1.17
C ILE A 87 -2.17 0.87 1.80
N ASN A 88 -2.89 1.28 2.85
CA ASN A 88 -2.61 2.53 3.55
C ASN A 88 -1.26 2.53 4.30
N SER A 89 -0.69 1.36 4.60
CA SER A 89 0.64 1.25 5.22
C SER A 89 1.78 1.78 4.34
N TYR A 90 1.54 1.93 3.04
CA TYR A 90 2.51 2.46 2.09
C TYR A 90 2.76 3.97 2.23
N ARG A 91 1.86 4.70 2.91
CA ARG A 91 1.85 6.17 2.97
C ARG A 91 3.21 6.80 3.26
N ASP A 92 3.92 6.27 4.25
CA ASP A 92 5.19 6.83 4.71
C ASP A 92 6.41 6.01 4.25
N ARG A 93 6.19 4.99 3.42
CA ARG A 93 7.26 4.11 2.91
C ARG A 93 7.98 4.76 1.73
N TYR A 94 9.30 4.71 1.75
CA TYR A 94 10.16 5.10 0.63
C TYR A 94 10.30 3.92 -0.33
N ILE A 95 9.61 3.95 -1.46
CA ILE A 95 9.49 2.80 -2.38
C ILE A 95 9.23 3.27 -3.81
N SER A 96 9.81 2.59 -4.80
CA SER A 96 9.56 2.91 -6.21
C SER A 96 8.17 2.43 -6.66
N HIS A 97 7.72 2.92 -7.82
CA HIS A 97 6.41 2.58 -8.37
C HIS A 97 6.36 1.08 -8.72
N GLU A 98 7.42 0.59 -9.34
CA GLU A 98 7.62 -0.80 -9.76
C GLU A 98 7.66 -1.74 -8.55
N GLU A 99 8.47 -1.41 -7.54
CA GLU A 99 8.61 -2.23 -6.35
C GLU A 99 7.29 -2.30 -5.57
N SER A 100 6.57 -1.17 -5.45
CA SER A 100 5.29 -1.18 -4.75
C SER A 100 4.25 -2.12 -5.38
N ALA A 101 4.18 -2.17 -6.72
CA ALA A 101 3.25 -3.07 -7.41
C ALA A 101 3.64 -4.55 -7.23
N ASN A 102 4.94 -4.87 -7.34
CA ASN A 102 5.43 -6.24 -7.17
C ASN A 102 5.26 -6.72 -5.72
N GLN A 103 5.59 -5.89 -4.74
CA GLN A 103 5.41 -6.26 -3.35
C GLN A 103 3.94 -6.47 -2.97
N ILE A 104 3.03 -5.64 -3.49
CA ILE A 104 1.58 -5.86 -3.30
C ILE A 104 1.16 -7.21 -3.88
N LEU A 105 1.68 -7.59 -5.06
CA LEU A 105 1.40 -8.89 -5.66
C LEU A 105 1.91 -10.04 -4.78
N ASP A 106 3.18 -9.99 -4.36
CA ASP A 106 3.82 -11.04 -3.58
C ASP A 106 3.10 -11.26 -2.24
N ASP A 107 2.81 -10.18 -1.51
CA ASP A 107 2.11 -10.24 -0.24
C ASP A 107 0.67 -10.75 -0.43
N PHE A 108 -0.01 -10.34 -1.50
CA PHE A 108 -1.36 -10.83 -1.82
C PHE A 108 -1.37 -12.32 -2.14
N VAL A 109 -0.39 -12.81 -2.93
CA VAL A 109 -0.25 -14.23 -3.26
C VAL A 109 0.04 -15.04 -2.00
N ALA A 110 0.95 -14.58 -1.14
CA ALA A 110 1.23 -15.25 0.13
C ALA A 110 -0.02 -15.31 1.03
N ALA A 111 -0.76 -14.21 1.13
CA ALA A 111 -1.93 -14.11 1.99
C ALA A 111 -3.15 -14.88 1.47
N CYS A 112 -3.39 -14.92 0.16
CA CYS A 112 -4.62 -15.46 -0.41
C CYS A 112 -4.44 -16.78 -1.17
N ASP A 113 -3.24 -17.09 -1.67
CA ASP A 113 -2.99 -18.21 -2.58
C ASP A 113 -4.03 -18.29 -3.73
N PRO A 114 -4.23 -17.21 -4.50
CA PRO A 114 -5.26 -17.17 -5.53
C PRO A 114 -4.92 -18.12 -6.69
N LEU A 115 -5.93 -18.50 -7.48
CA LEU A 115 -5.67 -19.19 -8.76
C LEU A 115 -4.98 -18.23 -9.74
N GLU A 116 -5.47 -16.98 -9.77
CA GLU A 116 -4.95 -15.92 -10.63
C GLU A 116 -5.12 -14.58 -9.94
N VAL A 117 -4.17 -13.68 -10.10
CA VAL A 117 -4.29 -12.28 -9.66
C VAL A 117 -3.53 -11.36 -10.60
N LYS A 118 -4.13 -10.20 -10.89
CA LYS A 118 -3.52 -9.05 -11.52
C LYS A 118 -3.59 -7.88 -10.56
N ILE A 119 -2.46 -7.21 -10.37
CA ILE A 119 -2.36 -5.92 -9.69
C ILE A 119 -2.02 -4.87 -10.75
N LYS A 120 -2.80 -3.79 -10.80
CA LYS A 120 -2.51 -2.62 -11.60
C LYS A 120 -2.35 -1.41 -10.70
N ALA A 121 -1.18 -0.80 -10.71
CA ALA A 121 -0.89 0.45 -10.03
C ALA A 121 -0.89 1.60 -11.05
N ASN A 122 -1.94 2.42 -11.00
CA ASN A 122 -2.17 3.54 -11.91
C ASN A 122 -1.77 4.86 -11.24
N PHE A 123 -0.53 5.32 -11.45
CA PHE A 123 0.03 6.47 -10.75
C PHE A 123 -0.40 7.81 -11.35
N SER A 124 -0.61 8.79 -10.48
CA SER A 124 -0.85 10.17 -10.87
C SER A 124 0.38 10.75 -11.59
N PRO A 125 0.21 11.61 -12.61
CA PRO A 125 1.33 12.14 -13.37
C PRO A 125 2.31 12.95 -12.52
N ARG A 126 3.61 12.78 -12.79
CA ARG A 126 4.70 13.55 -12.18
C ARG A 126 5.65 14.07 -13.25
N GLY A 127 5.91 15.38 -13.25
CA GLY A 127 6.73 16.01 -14.30
C GLY A 127 6.18 15.79 -15.71
N ASN A 128 4.84 15.77 -15.86
CA ASN A 128 4.12 15.42 -17.09
C ASN A 128 4.29 13.98 -17.59
N VAL A 129 4.85 13.07 -16.77
CA VAL A 129 4.96 11.65 -17.09
C VAL A 129 3.93 10.87 -16.29
N HIS A 130 3.16 10.02 -16.96
CA HIS A 130 2.18 9.13 -16.36
C HIS A 130 2.65 7.68 -16.47
N THR A 131 2.55 6.94 -15.38
CA THR A 131 3.03 5.55 -15.31
C THR A 131 1.93 4.63 -14.81
N THR A 132 1.80 3.49 -15.47
CA THR A 132 1.00 2.35 -15.00
C THR A 132 1.91 1.14 -14.90
N ILE A 133 1.87 0.44 -13.78
CA ILE A 133 2.55 -0.84 -13.58
C ILE A 133 1.49 -1.93 -13.49
N GLU A 134 1.61 -2.98 -14.29
CA GLU A 134 0.76 -4.17 -14.21
C GLU A 134 1.63 -5.40 -13.95
N VAL A 135 1.25 -6.18 -12.96
CA VAL A 135 1.90 -7.45 -12.59
C VAL A 135 0.85 -8.52 -12.37
N GLU A 136 1.20 -9.76 -12.70
CA GLU A 136 0.27 -10.88 -12.72
C GLU A 136 0.90 -12.15 -12.14
N HIS A 137 0.07 -12.97 -11.51
CA HIS A 137 0.42 -14.30 -11.04
C HIS A 137 -0.65 -15.31 -11.46
N TYR A 138 -0.19 -16.49 -11.87
CA TYR A 138 -1.00 -17.64 -12.27
C TYR A 138 -0.45 -18.89 -11.61
N LYS A 139 -1.34 -19.72 -11.06
CA LYS A 139 -1.00 -20.99 -10.41
C LYS A 139 -0.88 -22.16 -11.39
#